data_AF-A0A942GD90-F1
#
_entry.id   AF-A0A942GD90-F1
#
_cell.length_a   1.000
_cell.length_b   1.000
_cell.length_c   1.000
_cell.angle_alpha   90.00
_cell.angle_beta   90.00
_cell.angle_gamma   90.00
#
_symmetry.space_group_name_H-M   'P 1'
#
loop_
_entity.id
_entity.type
_entity.pdbx_description
1 polymer ?
#
loop_
_entity_poly.entity_id
_entity_poly.type
_entity_poly.pdbx_seq_one_letter_code
_entity_poly.pdbx_strand_id
1 'polypeptide(L)'
;MYLTKESKEKTMHGQMLYSPIQLNKVFCEKFNSLGWSESRYQYYITTNPKLLSELINLPYEEQKKFLLSKGIKEPISSYKQTDFVKDQIAVEVQFGKYAFVAFDLFVKHLLFYSGGVINLGIEVLPTKKMQSKNE
;
A
#
# COMPACT_ATOMS: atom_id res chain seq x y z
N MET A 1 11.39 24.42 -4.63
CA MET A 1 12.21 23.54 -5.49
C MET A 1 12.45 22.25 -4.72
N TYR A 2 12.09 21.07 -5.26
CA TYR A 2 12.23 19.77 -4.57
C TYR A 2 13.41 18.92 -5.09
N LEU A 3 14.27 19.52 -5.92
CA LEU A 3 15.54 18.93 -6.38
C LEU A 3 16.60 19.21 -5.30
N THR A 4 16.74 18.29 -4.35
CA THR A 4 17.54 18.49 -3.14
C THR A 4 18.57 17.39 -2.91
N LYS A 5 18.56 16.33 -3.72
CA LYS A 5 19.48 15.20 -3.63
C LYS A 5 20.54 15.33 -4.71
N GLU A 6 21.80 15.41 -4.33
CA GLU A 6 22.91 15.30 -5.29
C GLU A 6 23.17 13.82 -5.62
N SER A 7 23.22 13.49 -6.91
CA SER A 7 23.45 12.13 -7.37
C SER A 7 24.89 11.69 -7.12
N LYS A 8 25.04 10.48 -6.58
CA LYS A 8 26.33 9.79 -6.39
C LYS A 8 26.56 8.68 -7.42
N GLU A 9 25.63 8.48 -8.35
CA GLU A 9 25.75 7.43 -9.36
C GLU A 9 26.79 7.78 -10.42
N LYS A 10 27.55 6.78 -10.89
CA LYS A 10 28.61 6.99 -11.87
C LYS A 10 28.12 7.63 -13.18
N THR A 11 26.87 7.35 -13.58
CA THR A 11 26.25 7.84 -14.81
C THR A 11 25.67 9.25 -14.70
N MET A 12 25.47 9.77 -13.48
CA MET A 12 24.77 11.03 -13.22
C MET A 12 25.40 11.88 -12.11
N HIS A 13 26.67 11.64 -11.79
CA HIS A 13 27.37 12.25 -10.66
C HIS A 13 27.24 13.78 -10.66
N GLY A 14 26.86 14.36 -9.52
CA GLY A 14 26.72 15.81 -9.34
C GLY A 14 25.41 16.42 -9.86
N GLN A 15 24.51 15.63 -10.48
CA GLN A 15 23.18 16.14 -10.86
C GLN A 15 22.26 16.27 -9.65
N MET A 16 21.47 17.34 -9.62
CA MET A 16 20.41 17.53 -8.62
C MET A 16 19.16 16.75 -9.02
N LEU A 17 18.75 15.85 -8.14
CA LEU A 17 17.62 14.93 -8.26
C LEU A 17 16.56 15.24 -7.22
N TYR A 18 15.34 14.78 -7.48
CA TYR A 18 14.27 14.72 -6.50
C TYR A 18 14.65 13.73 -5.41
N SER A 19 14.31 14.08 -4.16
CA SER A 19 14.45 13.19 -3.02
C SER A 19 13.11 12.49 -2.76
N PRO A 20 12.99 11.18 -3.01
CA PRO A 20 11.76 10.44 -2.70
C PRO A 20 11.32 10.61 -1.24
N ILE A 21 12.28 10.68 -0.32
CA ILE A 21 12.02 10.86 1.11
C ILE A 21 11.34 12.22 1.37
N GLN A 22 11.85 13.30 0.77
CA GLN A 22 11.23 14.62 0.95
C GLN A 22 9.89 14.71 0.24
N LEU A 23 9.74 14.11 -0.94
CA LEU A 23 8.47 14.06 -1.64
C LEU A 23 7.42 13.34 -0.79
N ASN A 24 7.73 12.13 -0.31
CA ASN A 24 6.84 11.36 0.58
C ASN A 24 6.45 12.18 1.81
N LYS A 25 7.42 12.84 2.47
CA LYS A 25 7.14 13.70 3.62
C LYS A 25 6.15 14.82 3.30
N VAL A 26 6.33 15.51 2.17
CA VAL A 26 5.43 16.58 1.74
C VAL A 26 4.03 16.04 1.44
N PHE A 27 3.93 14.89 0.77
CA PHE A 27 2.63 14.24 0.55
C PHE A 27 1.96 13.86 1.87
N CYS A 28 2.68 13.24 2.81
CA CYS A 28 2.16 12.92 4.13
C CYS A 28 1.60 14.15 4.85
N GLU A 29 2.37 15.24 4.92
CA GLU A 29 1.94 16.48 5.59
C GLU A 29 0.67 17.05 4.93
N LYS A 30 0.62 17.09 3.60
CA LYS A 30 -0.53 17.61 2.86
C LYS A 30 -1.77 16.74 3.03
N PHE A 31 -1.66 15.42 2.87
CA PHE A 31 -2.78 14.51 3.05
C PHE A 31 -3.30 14.53 4.48
N ASN A 32 -2.42 14.49 5.48
CA ASN A 32 -2.81 14.55 6.89
C ASN A 32 -3.55 15.85 7.22
N SER A 33 -3.09 17.00 6.70
CA SER A 33 -3.79 18.28 6.89
C SER A 33 -5.20 18.34 6.28
N LEU A 34 -5.50 17.45 5.32
CA LEU A 34 -6.81 17.30 4.69
C LEU A 34 -7.67 16.20 5.34
N GLY A 35 -7.20 15.64 6.47
CA GLY A 35 -7.90 14.61 7.24
C GLY A 35 -7.81 13.20 6.63
N TRP A 36 -6.79 12.94 5.80
CA TRP A 36 -6.45 11.57 5.42
C TRP A 36 -5.58 10.95 6.50
N SER A 37 -5.73 9.65 6.72
CA SER A 37 -4.97 8.92 7.74
C SER A 37 -4.56 7.54 7.26
N GLU A 38 -3.55 6.97 7.91
CA GLU A 38 -3.20 5.57 7.70
C GLU A 38 -4.37 4.63 8.07
N SER A 39 -4.47 3.52 7.34
CA SER A 39 -5.45 2.47 7.65
C SER A 39 -4.81 1.10 7.61
N ARG A 40 -5.21 0.25 8.54
CA ARG A 40 -4.72 -1.12 8.67
C ARG A 40 -5.88 -2.08 8.50
N TYR A 41 -5.74 -2.99 7.55
CA TYR A 41 -6.67 -4.09 7.33
C TYR A 41 -6.08 -5.40 7.82
N GLN A 42 -6.75 -6.04 8.78
CA GLN A 42 -6.34 -7.31 9.37
C GLN A 42 -7.15 -8.45 8.78
N TYR A 43 -6.49 -9.59 8.57
CA TYR A 43 -7.10 -10.78 7.97
C TYR A 43 -6.33 -12.03 8.38
N TYR A 44 -6.99 -13.18 8.32
CA TYR A 44 -6.34 -14.48 8.43
C TYR A 44 -6.03 -15.04 7.04
N ILE A 45 -4.93 -15.78 6.95
CA ILE A 45 -4.55 -16.48 5.72
C ILE A 45 -4.93 -17.95 5.76
N THR A 46 -5.16 -18.52 4.59
CA THR A 46 -5.37 -19.95 4.39
C THR A 46 -4.72 -20.38 3.09
N THR A 47 -4.15 -21.59 3.06
CA THR A 47 -3.64 -22.22 1.84
C THR A 47 -4.73 -23.00 1.10
N ASN A 48 -5.94 -23.12 1.67
CA ASN A 48 -7.06 -23.81 1.06
C ASN A 48 -7.94 -22.82 0.27
N PRO A 49 -7.93 -22.85 -1.08
CA PRO A 49 -8.65 -21.89 -1.90
C PRO A 49 -10.17 -21.96 -1.72
N LYS A 50 -10.72 -23.13 -1.36
CA LYS A 50 -12.16 -23.30 -1.13
C LYS A 50 -12.64 -22.45 0.05
N LEU A 51 -11.82 -22.36 1.10
CA LEU A 51 -12.13 -21.59 2.30
C LEU A 51 -11.96 -20.08 2.09
N LEU A 52 -11.10 -19.66 1.16
CA LEU A 52 -10.74 -18.26 0.95
C LEU A 52 -11.96 -17.39 0.59
N SER A 53 -12.84 -17.91 -0.27
CA SER A 53 -14.04 -17.18 -0.72
C SER A 53 -15.07 -16.92 0.40
N GLU A 54 -15.19 -17.82 1.37
CA GLU A 54 -16.02 -17.62 2.56
C GLU A 54 -15.28 -16.71 3.55
N LEU A 55 -13.99 -16.97 3.78
CA LEU A 55 -13.15 -16.27 4.77
C LEU A 55 -13.08 -14.75 4.51
N ILE A 56 -12.93 -14.34 3.25
CA ILE A 56 -12.75 -12.93 2.88
C ILE A 56 -13.99 -12.07 3.17
N ASN A 57 -15.18 -12.69 3.22
CA ASN A 57 -16.43 -12.01 3.50
C ASN A 57 -16.74 -11.95 5.01
N LEU A 58 -15.94 -12.59 5.85
CA LEU A 58 -16.12 -12.58 7.30
C LEU A 58 -15.36 -11.43 7.95
N PRO A 59 -15.93 -10.79 9.00
CA PRO A 59 -15.19 -9.89 9.86
C PRO A 59 -13.95 -10.58 10.46
N TYR A 60 -12.87 -9.83 10.68
CA TYR A 60 -11.60 -10.36 11.20
C TYR A 60 -11.75 -11.24 12.47
N GLU A 61 -12.62 -10.84 13.40
CA GLU A 61 -12.89 -11.58 14.65
C GLU A 61 -13.57 -12.95 14.42
N GLU A 62 -14.28 -13.10 13.30
CA GLU A 62 -14.96 -14.35 12.93
C GLU A 62 -14.08 -15.27 12.09
N GLN A 63 -13.15 -14.70 11.32
CA GLN A 63 -12.23 -15.45 10.46
C GLN A 63 -11.45 -16.53 11.23
N LYS A 64 -10.95 -16.21 12.43
CA LYS A 64 -10.24 -17.19 13.27
C LYS A 64 -11.13 -18.38 13.64
N LYS A 65 -12.36 -18.11 14.09
CA LYS A 65 -13.32 -19.14 14.51
C LYS A 65 -13.72 -20.02 13.33
N PHE A 66 -13.94 -19.40 12.17
CA PHE A 66 -14.23 -20.10 10.92
C PHE A 66 -13.11 -21.08 10.56
N LEU A 67 -11.85 -20.63 10.55
CA LEU A 67 -10.71 -21.49 10.23
C LEU A 67 -10.57 -22.67 11.21
N LEU A 68 -10.73 -22.42 12.51
CA LEU A 68 -10.73 -23.47 13.52
C LEU A 68 -11.85 -24.50 13.29
N SER A 69 -13.06 -24.04 12.95
CA SER A 69 -14.21 -24.92 12.66
C SER A 69 -14.01 -25.82 11.43
N LYS A 70 -13.16 -25.38 10.49
CA LYS A 70 -12.80 -26.12 9.27
C LYS A 70 -11.54 -26.98 9.45
N GLY A 71 -11.04 -27.13 10.69
CA GLY A 71 -9.92 -28.01 11.04
C GLY A 71 -8.54 -27.38 10.89
N ILE A 72 -8.42 -26.07 10.61
CA ILE A 72 -7.14 -25.36 10.62
C ILE A 72 -6.74 -25.08 12.07
N LYS A 73 -5.77 -25.84 12.59
CA LYS A 73 -5.37 -25.79 14.01
C LYS A 73 -4.66 -24.50 14.40
N GLU A 74 -3.89 -23.92 13.48
CA GLU A 74 -3.08 -22.72 13.72
C GLU A 74 -3.41 -21.64 12.67
N PRO A 75 -4.54 -20.92 12.81
CA PRO A 75 -4.85 -19.80 11.93
C PRO A 75 -3.78 -18.71 12.02
N ILE A 76 -3.19 -18.34 10.89
CA ILE A 76 -2.16 -17.32 10.81
C ILE A 76 -2.82 -15.96 10.55
N SER A 77 -2.68 -15.03 11.48
CA SER A 77 -3.10 -13.64 11.30
C SER A 77 -2.07 -12.85 10.50
N SER A 78 -2.55 -11.97 9.62
CA SER A 78 -1.76 -11.04 8.83
C SER A 78 -2.45 -9.68 8.77
N TYR A 79 -1.76 -8.71 8.22
CA TYR A 79 -2.33 -7.41 7.95
C TYR A 79 -1.65 -6.74 6.76
N LYS A 80 -2.33 -5.74 6.22
CA LYS A 80 -1.77 -4.76 5.30
C LYS A 80 -2.12 -3.37 5.79
N GLN A 81 -1.23 -2.44 5.50
CA GLN A 81 -1.37 -1.04 5.83
C GLN A 81 -1.24 -0.24 4.54
N THR A 82 -2.03 0.82 4.44
CA THR A 82 -1.99 1.80 3.35
C THR A 82 -1.84 3.19 3.95
N ASP A 83 -1.18 4.07 3.21
CA ASP A 83 -0.69 5.34 3.73
C ASP A 83 -1.82 6.34 3.99
N PHE A 84 -2.79 6.44 3.08
CA PHE A 84 -3.85 7.44 3.14
C PHE A 84 -5.21 6.85 2.78
N VAL A 85 -6.14 6.84 3.74
CA VAL A 85 -7.55 6.49 3.52
C VAL A 85 -8.45 7.60 4.01
N LYS A 86 -9.49 7.89 3.22
CA LYS A 86 -10.59 8.79 3.58
C LYS A 86 -11.80 8.45 2.72
N ASP A 87 -13.00 8.44 3.31
CA ASP A 87 -14.27 8.26 2.58
C ASP A 87 -14.30 7.01 1.66
N GLN A 88 -13.72 5.89 2.12
CA GLN A 88 -13.55 4.64 1.34
C GLN A 88 -12.67 4.78 0.09
N ILE A 89 -11.81 5.80 0.04
CA ILE A 89 -10.81 5.98 -1.01
C ILE A 89 -9.44 5.74 -0.39
N ALA A 90 -8.60 4.91 -1.00
CA ALA A 90 -7.18 4.79 -0.66
C ALA A 90 -6.32 5.53 -1.68
N VAL A 91 -5.29 6.22 -1.20
CA VAL A 91 -4.23 6.80 -2.01
C VAL A 91 -2.89 6.20 -1.58
N GLU A 92 -2.15 5.66 -2.54
CA GLU A 92 -0.76 5.21 -2.37
C GLU A 92 0.15 6.11 -3.21
N VAL A 93 1.26 6.56 -2.62
CA VAL A 93 2.22 7.45 -3.27
C VAL A 93 3.54 6.72 -3.42
N GLN A 94 3.84 6.27 -4.64
CA GLN A 94 4.99 5.40 -4.91
C GLN A 94 6.02 6.08 -5.81
N PHE A 95 7.03 6.70 -5.18
CA PHE A 95 8.23 7.22 -5.87
C PHE A 95 9.41 6.26 -5.86
N GLY A 96 9.23 5.03 -5.37
CA GLY A 96 10.24 3.98 -5.30
C GLY A 96 10.31 3.09 -6.55
N LYS A 97 10.88 1.88 -6.39
CA LYS A 97 11.08 0.94 -7.50
C LYS A 97 9.73 0.42 -8.04
N TYR A 98 9.62 0.34 -9.37
CA TYR A 98 8.43 -0.18 -10.07
C TYR A 98 7.90 -1.53 -9.57
N ALA A 99 8.76 -2.41 -9.05
CA ALA A 99 8.35 -3.72 -8.53
C ALA A 99 7.34 -3.63 -7.38
N PHE A 100 7.29 -2.51 -6.64
CA PHE A 100 6.36 -2.31 -5.54
C PHE A 100 4.97 -1.86 -6.02
N VAL A 101 4.86 -1.21 -7.19
CA VAL A 101 3.56 -0.76 -7.74
C VAL A 101 2.63 -1.95 -8.02
N ALA A 102 3.15 -3.04 -8.57
CA ALA A 102 2.35 -4.25 -8.81
C ALA A 102 1.82 -4.84 -7.48
N PHE A 103 2.63 -4.78 -6.42
CA PHE A 103 2.20 -5.24 -5.10
C PHE A 103 1.12 -4.32 -4.51
N ASP A 104 1.27 -3.01 -4.61
CA ASP A 104 0.27 -2.04 -4.13
C ASP A 104 -1.07 -2.22 -4.87
N LEU A 105 -1.05 -2.39 -6.19
CA LEU A 105 -2.25 -2.64 -7.01
C LEU A 105 -2.91 -3.99 -6.72
N PHE A 106 -2.17 -5.11 -6.83
CA PHE A 106 -2.77 -6.45 -6.82
C PHE A 106 -2.92 -7.05 -5.42
N VAL A 107 -2.20 -6.54 -4.42
CA VAL A 107 -2.26 -7.06 -3.05
C VAL A 107 -2.96 -6.08 -2.13
N LYS A 108 -2.49 -4.83 -2.02
CA LYS A 108 -3.08 -3.89 -1.05
C LYS A 108 -4.47 -3.44 -1.50
N HIS A 109 -4.60 -2.80 -2.66
CA HIS A 109 -5.89 -2.27 -3.11
C HIS A 109 -6.95 -3.35 -3.22
N LEU A 110 -6.61 -4.51 -3.81
CA LEU A 110 -7.56 -5.62 -3.93
C LEU A 110 -8.05 -6.14 -2.57
N LEU A 111 -7.14 -6.25 -1.59
CA LEU A 111 -7.48 -6.73 -0.26
C LEU A 111 -8.37 -5.74 0.50
N PHE A 112 -8.02 -4.44 0.46
CA PHE A 112 -8.83 -3.39 1.08
C PHE A 112 -10.20 -3.26 0.42
N TYR A 113 -10.27 -3.43 -0.91
CA TYR A 113 -11.52 -3.41 -1.65
C TYR A 113 -12.41 -4.60 -1.29
N SER A 114 -11.84 -5.81 -1.30
CA SER A 114 -12.59 -7.03 -0.98
C SER A 114 -13.02 -7.06 0.49
N GLY A 115 -12.24 -6.45 1.38
CA GLY A 115 -12.58 -6.26 2.79
C GLY A 115 -13.58 -5.13 3.07
N GLY A 116 -14.08 -4.43 2.05
CA GLY A 116 -15.03 -3.33 2.18
C GLY A 116 -14.46 -2.06 2.83
N VAL A 117 -13.13 -1.94 2.94
CA VAL A 117 -12.47 -0.74 3.50
C VAL A 117 -12.44 0.40 2.49
N ILE A 118 -12.31 0.06 1.21
CA ILE A 118 -12.29 1.03 0.10
C ILE A 118 -13.21 0.57 -1.03
N ASN A 119 -13.67 1.51 -1.84
CA ASN A 119 -14.31 1.25 -3.13
C ASN A 119 -13.51 1.81 -4.31
N LEU A 120 -12.48 2.63 -4.05
CA LEU A 120 -11.60 3.23 -5.04
C LEU A 120 -10.16 3.29 -4.53
N GLY A 121 -9.22 2.85 -5.36
CA GLY A 121 -7.78 3.01 -5.15
C GLY A 121 -7.20 4.03 -6.13
N ILE A 122 -6.32 4.90 -5.64
CA ILE A 122 -5.60 5.90 -6.43
C ILE A 122 -4.10 5.67 -6.23
N GLU A 123 -3.38 5.50 -7.33
CA GLU A 123 -1.93 5.34 -7.32
C GLU A 123 -1.26 6.61 -7.89
N VAL A 124 -0.40 7.25 -7.11
CA VAL A 124 0.36 8.43 -7.54
C VAL A 124 1.79 8.01 -7.88
N LEU A 125 2.12 8.03 -9.17
CA LEU A 125 3.40 7.58 -9.69
C LEU A 125 4.18 8.72 -10.38
N PRO A 126 5.53 8.70 -10.33
CA PRO A 126 6.32 9.58 -11.15
C PRO A 126 6.23 9.16 -12.63
N THR A 127 6.06 10.14 -13.52
CA THR A 127 6.21 9.92 -14.96
C THR A 127 7.66 9.56 -15.31
N LYS A 128 7.90 8.97 -16.49
CA LYS A 128 9.26 8.59 -16.91
C LYS A 128 10.24 9.78 -16.91
N LYS A 129 9.76 10.97 -17.28
CA LYS A 129 10.55 12.22 -17.27
C LYS A 129 10.92 12.68 -15.85
N MET A 130 10.07 12.39 -14.87
CA MET A 130 10.37 12.67 -13.47
C MET A 130 11.35 11.64 -12.90
N GLN A 131 11.19 10.37 -13.25
CA GLN A 131 12.07 9.28 -12.80
C GLN A 131 13.52 9.45 -13.25
N SER A 132 13.76 9.95 -14.47
CA SER A 132 15.12 10.27 -14.92
C SER A 132 15.78 11.38 -14.10
N LYS A 133 15.09 11.93 -13.09
CA LYS A 133 15.57 12.91 -12.14
C LYS A 133 15.29 12.48 -10.69
N ASN A 134 15.02 11.21 -10.41
CA ASN A 134 14.53 10.72 -9.11
C ASN A 134 15.14 9.37 -8.69
N GLU A 135 16.42 9.15 -8.99
CA GLU A 135 17.19 7.95 -8.58
C GLU A 135 17.94 8.17 -7.26
#